data_AF-K1Q7E9-F1
#
_entry.id   AF-K1Q7E9-F1
#
_cell.length_a   1.000
_cell.length_b   1.000
_cell.length_c   1.000
_cell.angle_alpha   90.00
_cell.angle_beta   90.00
_cell.angle_gamma   90.00
#
_symmetry.space_group_name_H-M   'P 1'
#
loop_
_entity.id
_entity.type
_entity.pdbx_description
1 polymer ?
#
loop_
_entity_poly.entity_id
_entity_poly.type
_entity_poly.pdbx_seq_one_letter_code
_entity_poly.pdbx_strand_id
1 'polypeptide(L)'
;MYLAVILPSFVIFVQGGDSSCWTVGGRCQYTYEPCLFYGSGLCSGAVDRQCCIIGADISCESLGGTCMDNSNYCSRGFIRGRCGGGLSRQCCLSDGLTTSMSSPLQA
;
A
#
# COMPACT_ATOMS: atom_id res chain seq x y z
N MET A 1 -11.21 16.62 -2.00
CA MET A 1 -12.42 17.41 -2.33
C MET A 1 -13.55 16.83 -1.49
N TYR A 2 -14.11 17.60 -0.55
CA TYR A 2 -15.19 17.11 0.30
C TYR A 2 -16.53 17.50 -0.34
N LEU A 3 -17.40 16.52 -0.57
CA LEU A 3 -18.78 16.79 -0.97
C LEU A 3 -19.67 16.58 0.25
N ALA A 4 -20.23 17.66 0.79
CA ALA A 4 -21.22 17.60 1.85
C ALA A 4 -22.62 17.48 1.21
N VAL A 5 -23.31 16.37 1.46
CA VAL A 5 -24.73 16.23 1.08
C VAL A 5 -25.56 16.63 2.29
N ILE A 6 -26.32 17.72 2.16
CA ILE A 6 -27.17 18.24 3.23
C ILE A 6 -28.52 17.52 3.16
N LEU A 7 -28.75 16.53 4.03
CA LEU A 7 -30.10 16.07 4.37
C LEU A 7 -30.59 16.86 5.59
N PRO A 8 -31.91 17.12 5.73
CA PRO A 8 -32.46 18.01 6.77
C PRO A 8 -32.20 17.58 8.22
N SER A 9 -31.55 16.44 8.46
CA SER A 9 -31.21 15.96 9.81
C SER A 9 -29.79 15.40 9.98
N PHE A 10 -29.01 15.20 8.90
CA PHE A 10 -27.66 14.61 9.02
C PHE A 10 -26.75 15.14 7.91
N VAL A 11 -25.60 15.69 8.31
CA VAL A 11 -24.50 16.01 7.39
C VAL A 11 -23.77 14.70 7.11
N ILE A 12 -23.95 14.11 5.93
CA ILE A 12 -23.18 12.93 5.54
C ILE A 12 -21.85 13.42 4.97
N PHE A 13 -20.77 13.21 5.72
CA PHE A 13 -19.41 13.38 5.22
C PHE A 13 -19.05 12.16 4.37
N VAL A 14 -19.05 12.33 3.04
CA VAL A 14 -18.43 11.36 2.14
C VAL A 14 -16.92 11.54 2.27
N GLN A 15 -16.28 10.81 3.19
CA GLN A 15 -14.83 10.63 3.14
C GLN A 15 -14.52 9.86 1.87
N GLY A 16 -13.89 10.52 0.90
CA GLY A 16 -13.22 9.79 -0.17
C GLY A 16 -12.32 8.73 0.49
N GLY A 17 -12.51 7.46 0.16
CA GLY A 17 -11.62 6.42 0.64
C GLY A 17 -10.34 6.41 -0.19
N ASP A 18 -9.35 5.67 0.26
CA ASP A 18 -8.19 5.31 -0.56
C ASP A 18 -8.51 4.14 -1.52
N SER A 19 -9.77 3.71 -1.57
CA SER A 19 -10.24 2.58 -2.37
C SER A 19 -9.93 2.74 -3.85
N SER A 20 -10.03 3.96 -4.39
CA SER A 20 -9.68 4.23 -5.79
C SER A 20 -8.20 3.92 -6.08
N CYS A 21 -7.30 4.20 -5.12
CA CYS A 21 -5.89 3.82 -5.23
C CYS A 21 -5.71 2.30 -5.08
N TRP A 22 -6.44 1.64 -4.19
CA TRP A 22 -6.35 0.19 -4.00
C TRP A 22 -6.82 -0.60 -5.22
N THR A 23 -7.84 -0.12 -5.94
CA THR A 23 -8.37 -0.76 -7.15
C THR A 23 -7.32 -0.88 -8.26
N VAL A 24 -6.35 0.03 -8.31
CA VAL A 24 -5.22 -0.04 -9.26
C VAL A 24 -4.00 -0.76 -8.68
N GLY A 25 -4.17 -1.49 -7.57
CA GLY A 25 -3.08 -2.16 -6.86
C GLY A 25 -2.13 -1.21 -6.13
N GLY A 26 -2.47 0.07 -6.02
CA GLY A 26 -1.62 1.09 -5.43
C GLY A 26 -1.77 1.23 -3.92
N ARG A 27 -0.92 2.10 -3.35
CA ARG A 27 -0.95 2.52 -1.94
C ARG A 27 -0.90 4.04 -1.84
N CYS A 28 -1.80 4.61 -1.05
CA CYS A 28 -1.73 6.03 -0.71
C CYS A 28 -0.61 6.28 0.30
N GLN A 29 0.41 7.01 -0.12
CA GLN A 29 1.63 7.27 0.62
C GLN A 29 2.11 8.71 0.35
N TYR A 30 3.02 9.23 1.17
CA TYR A 30 3.55 10.56 0.91
C TYR A 30 4.58 10.52 -0.23
N THR A 31 4.67 11.60 -1.01
CA THR A 31 5.58 11.68 -2.17
C THR A 31 7.07 11.60 -1.82
N TYR A 32 7.43 11.78 -0.55
CA TYR A 32 8.79 11.54 -0.06
C TYR A 32 9.10 10.05 0.18
N GLU A 33 8.10 9.16 0.19
CA GLU A 33 8.29 7.71 0.26
C GLU A 33 8.70 7.14 -1.10
N PRO A 34 9.49 6.04 -1.15
CA PRO A 34 9.94 5.44 -2.40
C PRO A 34 8.74 4.92 -3.22
N CYS A 35 8.74 5.29 -4.50
CA CYS A 35 7.74 4.87 -5.48
C CYS A 35 8.31 5.07 -6.89
N LEU A 36 7.91 4.25 -7.85
CA LEU A 36 8.31 4.39 -9.25
C LEU A 36 7.35 5.28 -10.04
N PHE A 37 6.05 5.25 -9.72
CA PHE A 37 5.04 6.08 -10.39
C PHE A 37 3.88 6.44 -9.49
N TYR A 38 3.58 7.75 -9.40
CA TYR A 38 2.46 8.30 -8.64
C TYR A 38 1.27 8.67 -9.53
N GLY A 39 0.07 8.31 -9.09
CA GLY A 39 -1.21 8.81 -9.59
C GLY A 39 -1.81 9.85 -8.64
N SER A 40 -2.30 10.96 -9.20
CA SER A 40 -2.94 12.04 -8.44
C SER A 40 -4.46 11.84 -8.31
N GLY A 41 -5.06 12.43 -7.27
CA GLY A 41 -6.52 12.44 -7.09
C GLY A 41 -7.17 11.10 -6.66
N LEU A 42 -6.38 10.05 -6.45
CA LEU A 42 -6.84 8.72 -6.04
C LEU A 42 -6.81 8.50 -4.52
N CYS A 43 -6.17 9.41 -3.80
CA CYS A 43 -5.98 9.36 -2.36
C CYS A 43 -6.71 10.50 -1.69
N SER A 44 -7.27 10.23 -0.52
CA SER A 44 -7.76 11.28 0.35
C SER A 44 -6.65 11.93 1.15
N GLY A 45 -6.91 13.14 1.64
CA GLY A 45 -6.00 13.90 2.49
C GLY A 45 -5.22 14.97 1.72
N ALA A 46 -3.97 15.15 2.14
CA ALA A 46 -3.09 16.22 1.66
C ALA A 46 -2.61 15.98 0.22
N VAL A 47 -2.16 17.05 -0.45
CA VAL A 47 -1.77 17.03 -1.88
C VAL A 47 -0.49 16.23 -2.15
N ASP A 48 0.36 16.10 -1.13
CA ASP A 48 1.57 15.30 -1.11
C ASP A 48 1.30 13.83 -0.73
N ARG A 49 0.05 13.48 -0.40
CA ARG A 49 -0.39 12.09 -0.23
C ARG A 49 -0.97 11.59 -1.54
N GLN A 50 -0.14 10.89 -2.31
CA GLN A 50 -0.46 10.44 -3.67
C GLN A 50 -0.50 8.92 -3.76
N CYS A 51 -1.16 8.40 -4.79
CA CYS A 51 -1.27 6.97 -4.99
C CYS A 51 0.00 6.45 -5.65
N CYS A 52 0.82 5.72 -4.92
CA CYS A 52 1.90 4.98 -5.55
C CYS A 52 1.31 3.80 -6.30
N ILE A 53 1.34 3.85 -7.63
CA ILE A 53 0.77 2.82 -8.52
C ILE A 53 1.83 1.77 -8.84
N ILE A 54 3.04 2.21 -9.19
CA ILE A 54 4.17 1.32 -9.47
C ILE A 54 5.18 1.45 -8.34
N GLY A 55 5.54 0.32 -7.72
CA GLY A 55 6.43 0.28 -6.56
C GLY A 55 5.73 0.43 -5.21
N ALA A 56 4.41 0.25 -5.15
CA ALA A 56 3.64 0.31 -3.91
C ALA A 56 4.09 -0.71 -2.84
N ASP A 57 4.69 -1.82 -3.28
CA ASP A 57 5.18 -2.91 -2.44
C ASP A 57 6.66 -2.73 -2.02
N ILE A 58 7.38 -1.72 -2.54
CA ILE A 58 8.80 -1.46 -2.23
C ILE A 58 9.02 -1.31 -0.72
N SER A 59 8.08 -0.69 -0.01
CA SER A 59 8.17 -0.54 1.44
C SER A 59 8.14 -1.87 2.20
N CYS A 60 7.54 -2.93 1.62
CA CYS A 60 7.58 -4.28 2.17
C CYS A 60 8.86 -5.01 1.75
N GLU A 61 9.23 -4.90 0.47
CA GLU A 61 10.43 -5.53 -0.10
C GLU A 61 11.70 -5.04 0.62
N SER A 62 11.78 -3.74 0.95
CA SER A 62 12.90 -3.16 1.70
C SER A 62 13.04 -3.73 3.12
N LEU A 63 11.98 -4.34 3.66
CA LEU A 63 11.99 -5.03 4.95
C LEU A 63 12.31 -6.53 4.79
N GLY A 64 12.61 -6.99 3.58
CA GLY A 64 12.78 -8.43 3.27
C GLY A 64 11.47 -9.21 3.30
N GLY A 65 10.34 -8.52 3.15
CA GLY A 65 9.02 -9.13 3.17
C GLY A 65 8.44 -9.37 1.79
N THR A 66 7.29 -10.02 1.75
CA THR A 66 6.47 -10.23 0.55
C THR A 66 5.03 -9.83 0.83
N CYS A 67 4.45 -9.07 -0.08
CA CYS A 67 3.06 -8.65 0.00
C CYS A 67 2.12 -9.77 -0.46
N MET A 68 1.32 -10.29 0.46
CA MET A 68 0.36 -11.36 0.20
C MET A 68 -0.96 -11.08 0.92
N ASP A 69 -2.01 -11.81 0.57
CA ASP A 69 -3.29 -11.70 1.27
C ASP A 69 -3.14 -12.21 2.71
N ASN A 70 -3.73 -11.49 3.67
CA ASN A 70 -3.64 -11.78 5.09
C ASN A 70 -4.40 -13.05 5.52
N SER A 71 -5.17 -13.67 4.63
CA SER A 71 -5.71 -15.01 4.83
C SER A 71 -4.66 -16.11 4.66
N ASN A 72 -3.49 -15.80 4.09
CA ASN A 72 -2.39 -16.76 3.93
C ASN A 72 -1.62 -16.94 5.25
N TYR A 73 -0.93 -18.08 5.36
CA TYR A 73 0.00 -18.30 6.46
C TYR A 73 1.23 -17.39 6.34
N CYS A 74 1.61 -16.75 7.44
CA CYS A 74 2.84 -15.97 7.53
C CYS A 74 3.56 -16.26 8.85
N SER A 75 4.79 -16.80 8.76
CA SER A 75 5.60 -17.22 9.91
C SER A 75 5.77 -16.12 10.96
N ARG A 76 6.07 -14.90 10.51
CA ARG A 76 6.41 -13.75 11.38
C ARG A 76 5.27 -12.75 11.56
N GLY A 77 4.07 -13.10 11.09
CA GLY A 77 2.91 -12.21 11.09
C GLY A 77 2.98 -11.08 10.07
N PHE A 78 1.93 -10.28 10.04
CA PHE A 78 1.69 -9.28 8.99
C PHE A 78 1.92 -7.84 9.45
N ILE A 79 2.59 -7.05 8.60
CA ILE A 79 2.70 -5.60 8.74
C ILE A 79 1.72 -4.93 7.79
N ARG A 80 0.81 -4.14 8.37
CA ARG A 80 -0.20 -3.37 7.64
C ARG A 80 0.41 -2.14 6.96
N GLY A 81 -0.22 -1.69 5.87
CA GLY A 81 0.12 -0.40 5.23
C GLY A 81 1.47 -0.37 4.52
N ARG A 82 2.06 -1.53 4.23
CA ARG A 82 3.34 -1.69 3.52
C ARG A 82 3.20 -2.25 2.10
N CYS A 83 1.97 -2.57 1.71
CA CYS A 83 1.62 -3.13 0.41
C CYS A 83 0.57 -2.27 -0.28
N GLY A 84 0.58 -2.30 -1.61
CA GLY A 84 -0.54 -1.86 -2.42
C GLY A 84 -1.65 -2.90 -2.49
N GLY A 85 -2.84 -2.47 -2.92
CA GLY A 85 -3.96 -3.38 -3.15
C GLY A 85 -4.83 -3.66 -1.92
N GLY A 86 -5.16 -2.63 -1.15
CA GLY A 86 -6.20 -2.69 -0.11
C GLY A 86 -5.74 -3.28 1.22
N LEU A 87 -6.69 -3.43 2.15
CA LEU A 87 -6.41 -3.81 3.55
C LEU A 87 -6.07 -5.29 3.74
N SER A 88 -6.48 -6.15 2.79
CA SER A 88 -6.22 -7.59 2.85
C SER A 88 -4.80 -7.93 2.40
N ARG A 89 -4.18 -7.14 1.51
CA ARG A 89 -2.77 -7.30 1.16
C ARG A 89 -1.87 -6.68 2.22
N GLN A 90 -1.13 -7.53 2.93
CA GLN A 90 -0.25 -7.12 4.01
C GLN A 90 1.14 -7.71 3.81
N CYS A 91 2.13 -7.05 4.41
CA CYS A 91 3.52 -7.45 4.25
C CYS A 91 3.82 -8.60 5.21
N CYS A 92 4.06 -9.79 4.67
CA CYS A 92 4.58 -10.91 5.44
C CYS A 92 6.10 -10.84 5.45
N LEU A 93 6.71 -10.78 6.63
CA LEU A 93 8.17 -10.83 6.73
C LEU A 93 8.66 -12.27 6.57
N SER A 94 9.66 -12.46 5.72
CA SER A 94 10.39 -13.73 5.64
C SER A 94 11.27 -13.91 6.89
N ASP A 95 11.43 -15.16 7.34
CA ASP A 95 12.52 -15.53 8.23
C ASP A 95 13.83 -15.25 7.47
N GLY A 96 14.65 -14.37 8.03
CA GLY A 96 15.71 -13.68 7.30
C GLY A 96 16.80 -14.60 6.78
N LEU A 97 16.66 -15.09 5.54
CA LEU A 97 17.81 -15.14 4.64
C LEU A 97 18.01 -13.74 4.05
N THR A 98 18.59 -12.88 4.87
CA THR A 98 19.25 -11.67 4.41
C THR A 98 20.43 -12.08 3.52
N THR A 99 20.20 -12.21 2.21
CA THR A 99 21.15 -11.94 1.12
C THR A 99 20.52 -12.31 -0.21
N SER A 100 19.77 -11.37 -0.80
CA SER A 100 19.79 -11.22 -2.26
C SER A 100 21.14 -10.62 -2.69
N MET A 101 22.20 -11.41 -2.46
CA MET A 101 23.50 -11.36 -3.13
C MET A 101 23.98 -12.82 -3.24
N SER A 102 23.32 -13.59 -4.09
CA SER A 102 23.92 -14.74 -4.79
C SER A 102 22.93 -15.27 -5.82
N SER A 103 23.03 -14.74 -7.03
CA SER A 103 22.67 -15.50 -8.22
C SER A 103 23.40 -16.86 -8.21
N PRO A 104 22.80 -17.91 -8.77
CA PRO A 104 23.40 -19.24 -8.76
C PRO A 104 24.58 -19.30 -9.72
N LEU A 105 25.76 -19.63 -9.21
CA LEU A 105 26.81 -20.29 -9.99
C LEU A 105 27.28 -21.51 -9.21
N GLN A 106 26.69 -22.66 -9.51
CA GLN A 106 27.29 -23.97 -9.24
C GLN A 106 27.32 -24.71 -10.58
N ALA A 107 28.52 -24.74 -11.16
CA ALA A 107 28.98 -25.68 -12.18
C ALA A 107 30.31 -26.25 -11.68
#